data_AF-A0AAW5S7K2-F1
#
_entry.id   AF-A0AAW5S7K2-F1
#
_cell.length_a   1.000
_cell.length_b   1.000
_cell.length_c   1.000
_cell.angle_alpha   90.00
_cell.angle_beta   90.00
_cell.angle_gamma   90.00
#
_symmetry.space_group_name_H-M   'P 1'
#
loop_
_entity.id
_entity.type
_entity.pdbx_description
1 polymer ?
#
loop_
_entity_poly.entity_id
_entity_poly.type
_entity_poly.pdbx_seq_one_letter_code
_entity_poly.pdbx_strand_id
1 'polypeptide(L)'
;MAAVAGFPDLSQVLAWPTQHLTDAARHWEAVGERSYSVIHQVWRDGLSSDWRGRAADALHAATHDDAGKTSGVADQLRAAAGVARSGASELVAARSRVRYAVEDAMRSGFDVYEDMSVADRSTGGSAAQRAARQAQAQAFAGDIRRRAAELVALDQQVAGRVTAATAGIRDTFPQTPDSDAPQRKPKFQAVDHHTFKEDPPPNGSYPVNEVVAEATDLDGNHVVLRRGYYNAEKREGWGWDKAYWRHGVVNPNVFKDLISHSRPEHQPDGTLRYDVLINRVHCASGPLGIASCQDTGESLTMRIVVDPRSGRADVSDGGQKGVITMFPLPGGSGVVEIRPGWTLTPPWVNNNVPIN
;
A
#
# COMPACT_ATOMS: atom_id res chain seq x y z
N MET A 1 -23.98 -33.00 2.44
CA MET A 1 -23.64 -33.71 3.70
C MET A 1 -22.35 -33.13 4.22
N ALA A 2 -22.39 -32.38 5.32
CA ALA A 2 -21.19 -31.83 5.94
C ALA A 2 -20.48 -32.97 6.69
N ALA A 3 -19.28 -33.35 6.25
CA ALA A 3 -18.41 -34.16 7.06
C ALA A 3 -18.13 -33.37 8.34
N VAL A 4 -18.38 -33.97 9.50
CA VAL A 4 -17.88 -33.45 10.77
C VAL A 4 -16.35 -33.51 10.65
N ALA A 5 -15.73 -32.39 10.28
CA ALA A 5 -14.28 -32.33 10.19
C ALA A 5 -13.75 -32.56 11.60
N GLY A 6 -13.18 -33.74 11.84
CA GLY A 6 -12.46 -34.05 13.06
C GLY A 6 -11.34 -33.02 13.28
N PHE A 7 -10.92 -32.85 14.53
CA PHE A 7 -9.76 -32.04 14.84
C PHE A 7 -8.57 -32.51 13.98
N PRO A 8 -7.77 -31.59 13.40
CA PRO A 8 -6.70 -31.98 12.47
C PRO A 8 -5.69 -32.92 13.14
N ASP A 9 -5.21 -33.91 12.38
CA ASP A 9 -4.12 -34.78 12.84
C ASP A 9 -2.78 -34.04 12.91
N LEU A 10 -1.79 -34.65 13.56
CA LEU A 10 -0.49 -34.01 13.78
C LEU A 10 0.18 -33.63 12.46
N SER A 11 0.14 -34.51 11.46
CA SER A 11 0.72 -34.23 10.15
C SER A 11 0.08 -33.00 9.48
N GLN A 12 -1.24 -32.84 9.58
CA GLN A 12 -2.00 -31.71 9.07
C GLN A 12 -1.64 -30.41 9.79
N VAL A 13 -1.53 -30.44 11.13
CA VAL A 13 -1.11 -29.27 11.91
C VAL A 13 0.32 -28.84 11.56
N LEU A 14 1.24 -29.80 11.38
CA LEU A 14 2.63 -29.50 11.02
C LEU A 14 2.80 -29.05 9.56
N ALA A 15 1.85 -29.40 8.70
CA ALA A 15 1.81 -28.98 7.30
C ALA A 15 0.85 -27.79 7.05
N TRP A 16 0.36 -27.10 8.09
CA TRP A 16 -0.70 -26.10 7.96
C TRP A 16 -0.41 -25.08 6.85
N PRO A 17 -1.30 -24.93 5.85
CA PRO A 17 -1.02 -24.13 4.66
C PRO A 17 -1.17 -22.63 4.94
N THR A 18 -0.23 -21.83 4.44
CA THR A 18 -0.29 -20.35 4.54
C THR A 18 -0.11 -19.64 3.20
N GLN A 19 0.21 -20.39 2.14
CA GLN A 19 0.53 -19.84 0.82
C GLN A 19 -0.65 -19.07 0.21
N HIS A 20 -1.87 -19.53 0.43
CA HIS A 20 -3.09 -18.87 -0.06
C HIS A 20 -3.21 -17.41 0.43
N LEU A 21 -2.76 -17.11 1.66
CA LEU A 21 -2.76 -15.75 2.20
C LEU A 21 -1.73 -14.86 1.48
N THR A 22 -0.53 -15.38 1.24
CA THR A 22 0.52 -14.64 0.52
C THR A 22 0.18 -14.45 -0.95
N ASP A 23 -0.51 -15.41 -1.56
CA ASP A 23 -0.97 -15.33 -2.96
C ASP A 23 -2.11 -14.32 -3.09
N ALA A 24 -3.08 -14.35 -2.16
CA ALA A 24 -4.15 -13.36 -2.09
C ALA A 24 -3.61 -11.94 -1.89
N ALA A 25 -2.64 -11.76 -0.98
CA ALA A 25 -2.01 -10.46 -0.74
C ALA A 25 -1.36 -9.89 -2.01
N ARG A 26 -0.56 -10.70 -2.72
CA ARG A 26 0.05 -10.30 -4.00
C ARG A 26 -1.00 -9.95 -5.05
N HIS A 27 -2.07 -10.73 -5.12
CA HIS A 27 -3.15 -10.48 -6.06
C HIS A 27 -3.88 -9.17 -5.78
N TRP A 28 -4.25 -8.88 -4.53
CA TRP A 28 -4.93 -7.65 -4.15
C TRP A 28 -4.09 -6.40 -4.38
N GLU A 29 -2.79 -6.46 -4.05
CA GLU A 29 -1.84 -5.38 -4.38
C GLU A 29 -1.81 -5.15 -5.90
N ALA A 30 -1.66 -6.20 -6.70
CA ALA A 30 -1.60 -6.09 -8.16
C ALA A 30 -2.90 -5.53 -8.77
N VAL A 31 -4.06 -5.98 -8.29
CA VAL A 31 -5.37 -5.47 -8.74
C VAL A 31 -5.54 -4.01 -8.33
N GLY A 32 -5.21 -3.65 -7.08
CA GLY A 32 -5.30 -2.28 -6.59
C GLY A 32 -4.45 -1.31 -7.40
N GLU A 33 -3.17 -1.63 -7.62
CA GLU A 33 -2.25 -0.81 -8.42
C GLU A 33 -2.71 -0.67 -9.88
N ARG A 34 -3.17 -1.76 -10.50
CA ARG A 34 -3.65 -1.73 -11.88
C ARG A 34 -4.91 -0.87 -12.01
N SER A 35 -5.88 -1.04 -11.13
CA SER A 35 -7.14 -0.27 -11.13
C SER A 35 -6.87 1.21 -10.89
N TYR A 36 -6.00 1.53 -9.92
CA TYR A 36 -5.55 2.90 -9.66
C TYR A 36 -4.90 3.51 -10.90
N SER A 37 -3.97 2.81 -11.53
CA SER A 37 -3.28 3.32 -12.72
C SER A 37 -4.26 3.62 -13.86
N VAL A 38 -5.18 2.69 -14.15
CA VAL A 38 -6.16 2.83 -15.24
C VAL A 38 -7.10 4.01 -14.98
N ILE A 39 -7.69 4.13 -13.78
CA ILE A 39 -8.66 5.20 -13.53
C ILE A 39 -8.01 6.59 -13.54
N HIS A 40 -6.77 6.69 -13.04
CA HIS A 40 -6.02 7.95 -13.06
C HIS A 40 -5.60 8.33 -14.49
N GLN A 41 -5.36 7.35 -15.35
CA GLN A 41 -5.16 7.61 -16.78
C GLN A 41 -6.46 8.13 -17.42
N VAL A 42 -7.60 7.46 -17.22
CA VAL A 42 -8.89 7.88 -17.77
C VAL A 42 -9.27 9.30 -17.31
N TRP A 43 -9.06 9.60 -16.03
CA TRP A 43 -9.32 10.93 -15.49
C TRP A 43 -8.41 12.00 -16.12
N ARG A 44 -7.10 11.71 -16.26
CA ARG A 44 -6.15 12.62 -16.93
C ARG A 44 -6.52 12.85 -18.39
N ASP A 45 -6.83 11.79 -19.13
CA ASP A 45 -7.16 11.84 -20.55
C ASP A 45 -8.45 12.67 -20.75
N GLY A 46 -9.45 12.50 -19.88
CA GLY A 46 -10.67 13.32 -19.87
C GLY A 46 -10.40 14.81 -19.68
N LEU A 47 -9.50 15.17 -18.76
CA LEU A 47 -9.10 16.56 -18.50
C LEU A 47 -8.27 17.16 -19.64
N SER A 48 -7.52 16.34 -20.38
CA SER A 48 -6.68 16.79 -21.49
C SER A 48 -7.45 17.10 -22.78
N SER A 49 -8.74 16.76 -22.84
CA SER A 49 -9.56 16.99 -24.02
C SER A 49 -9.94 18.46 -24.20
N ASP A 50 -9.90 18.96 -25.43
CA ASP A 50 -10.38 20.31 -25.79
C ASP A 50 -11.91 20.45 -25.76
N TRP A 51 -12.62 19.39 -25.36
CA TRP A 51 -14.06 19.34 -25.32
C TRP A 51 -14.60 20.21 -24.18
N ARG A 52 -15.55 21.10 -24.49
CA ARG A 52 -16.14 22.05 -23.54
C ARG A 52 -17.65 21.97 -23.48
N GLY A 53 -18.20 22.45 -22.37
CA GLY A 53 -19.63 22.56 -22.12
C GLY A 53 -20.15 21.48 -21.17
N ARG A 54 -21.44 21.54 -20.86
CA ARG A 54 -22.06 20.75 -19.76
C ARG A 54 -21.79 19.24 -19.79
N ALA A 55 -21.61 18.66 -20.98
CA ALA A 55 -21.32 17.23 -21.11
C ALA A 55 -19.85 16.90 -20.73
N ALA A 56 -18.91 17.79 -21.04
CA ALA A 56 -17.51 17.67 -20.60
C ALA A 56 -17.41 17.85 -19.07
N ASP A 57 -18.12 18.85 -18.51
CA ASP A 57 -18.16 19.07 -17.06
C ASP A 57 -18.71 17.83 -16.31
N ALA A 58 -19.75 17.20 -16.87
CA ALA A 58 -20.32 15.98 -16.32
C ALA A 58 -19.35 14.78 -16.39
N LEU A 59 -18.60 14.65 -17.49
CA LEU A 59 -17.57 13.62 -17.63
C LEU A 59 -16.44 13.81 -16.60
N HIS A 60 -15.95 15.03 -16.43
CA HIS A 60 -14.89 15.35 -15.45
C HIS A 60 -15.34 15.06 -14.03
N ALA A 61 -16.57 15.45 -13.66
CA ALA A 61 -17.13 15.15 -12.35
C ALA A 61 -17.27 13.64 -12.10
N ALA A 62 -17.78 12.89 -13.08
CA ALA A 62 -17.95 11.44 -12.96
C ALA A 62 -16.61 10.70 -12.85
N THR A 63 -15.65 11.01 -13.72
CA THR A 63 -14.32 10.38 -13.69
C THR A 63 -13.52 10.72 -12.44
N HIS A 64 -13.69 11.93 -11.89
CA HIS A 64 -13.10 12.30 -10.60
C HIS A 64 -13.70 11.50 -9.44
N ASP A 65 -15.03 11.34 -9.40
CA ASP A 65 -15.72 10.52 -8.40
C ASP A 65 -15.28 9.05 -8.47
N ASP A 66 -15.19 8.49 -9.68
CA ASP A 66 -14.71 7.12 -9.90
C ASP A 66 -13.24 6.94 -9.50
N ALA A 67 -12.38 7.94 -9.76
CA ALA A 67 -10.98 7.94 -9.31
C ALA A 67 -10.89 7.96 -7.77
N GLY A 68 -11.75 8.73 -7.10
CA GLY A 68 -11.86 8.75 -5.64
C GLY A 68 -12.24 7.38 -5.07
N LYS A 69 -13.33 6.78 -5.58
CA LYS A 69 -13.79 5.44 -5.15
C LYS A 69 -12.75 4.37 -5.40
N THR A 70 -12.13 4.36 -6.58
CA THR A 70 -11.12 3.38 -6.95
C THR A 70 -9.86 3.50 -6.10
N SER A 71 -9.44 4.74 -5.76
CA SER A 71 -8.31 4.97 -4.86
C SER A 71 -8.61 4.42 -3.46
N GLY A 72 -9.82 4.67 -2.93
CA GLY A 72 -10.25 4.10 -1.65
C GLY A 72 -10.24 2.56 -1.64
N VAL A 73 -10.72 1.94 -2.73
CA VAL A 73 -10.67 0.47 -2.88
C VAL A 73 -9.22 -0.04 -2.99
N ALA A 74 -8.34 0.66 -3.72
CA ALA A 74 -6.94 0.28 -3.83
C ALA A 74 -6.22 0.32 -2.47
N ASP A 75 -6.49 1.34 -1.65
CA ASP A 75 -5.98 1.43 -0.29
C ASP A 75 -6.54 0.32 0.61
N GLN A 76 -7.83 0.01 0.49
CA GLN A 76 -8.45 -1.10 1.21
C GLN A 76 -7.84 -2.46 0.83
N LEU A 77 -7.60 -2.71 -0.47
CA LEU A 77 -6.92 -3.91 -0.95
C LEU A 77 -5.49 -4.02 -0.42
N ARG A 78 -4.75 -2.90 -0.34
CA ARG A 78 -3.41 -2.86 0.25
C ARG A 78 -3.45 -3.17 1.75
N ALA A 79 -4.44 -2.63 2.48
CA ALA A 79 -4.64 -2.96 3.89
C ALA A 79 -4.97 -4.44 4.11
N ALA A 80 -5.86 -5.01 3.28
CA ALA A 80 -6.19 -6.44 3.30
C ALA A 80 -4.97 -7.32 3.01
N ALA A 81 -4.10 -6.92 2.08
CA ALA A 81 -2.85 -7.61 1.80
C ALA A 81 -1.91 -7.61 3.01
N GLY A 82 -1.81 -6.49 3.73
CA GLY A 82 -1.08 -6.40 4.99
C GLY A 82 -1.61 -7.37 6.06
N VAL A 83 -2.93 -7.42 6.25
CA VAL A 83 -3.59 -8.35 7.18
C VAL A 83 -3.29 -9.81 6.81
N ALA A 84 -3.38 -10.18 5.53
CA ALA A 84 -3.10 -11.54 5.07
C ALA A 84 -1.63 -11.93 5.26
N ARG A 85 -0.68 -11.04 4.96
CA ARG A 85 0.76 -11.29 5.20
C ARG A 85 1.06 -11.48 6.69
N SER A 86 0.50 -10.62 7.56
CA SER A 86 0.65 -10.77 9.02
C SER A 86 0.08 -12.10 9.50
N GLY A 87 -1.15 -12.43 9.08
CA GLY A 87 -1.80 -13.68 9.42
C GLY A 87 -0.99 -14.91 8.99
N ALA A 88 -0.39 -14.89 7.79
CA ALA A 88 0.50 -15.95 7.33
C ALA A 88 1.73 -16.12 8.25
N SER A 89 2.38 -15.02 8.65
CA SER A 89 3.52 -15.06 9.58
C SER A 89 3.13 -15.59 10.97
N GLU A 90 1.99 -15.15 11.49
CA GLU A 90 1.45 -15.60 12.78
C GLU A 90 1.15 -17.13 12.77
N LEU A 91 0.56 -17.63 11.68
CA LEU A 91 0.29 -19.06 11.49
C LEU A 91 1.58 -19.89 11.34
N VAL A 92 2.57 -19.40 10.61
CA VAL A 92 3.90 -20.05 10.53
C VAL A 92 4.56 -20.13 11.92
N ALA A 93 4.44 -19.07 12.73
CA ALA A 93 4.95 -19.07 14.09
C ALA A 93 4.19 -20.07 14.99
N ALA A 94 2.85 -20.12 14.89
CA ALA A 94 2.03 -21.09 15.63
C ALA A 94 2.38 -22.54 15.26
N ARG A 95 2.53 -22.83 13.97
CA ARG A 95 2.97 -24.13 13.46
C ARG A 95 4.35 -24.53 13.99
N SER A 96 5.26 -23.57 14.05
CA SER A 96 6.60 -23.79 14.62
C SER A 96 6.54 -24.09 16.12
N ARG A 97 5.63 -23.46 16.88
CA ARG A 97 5.43 -23.78 18.31
C ARG A 97 4.93 -25.22 18.53
N VAL A 98 4.05 -25.73 17.67
CA VAL A 98 3.62 -27.13 17.72
C VAL A 98 4.80 -28.06 17.43
N ARG A 99 5.54 -27.78 16.35
CA ARG A 99 6.74 -28.55 15.97
C ARG A 99 7.74 -28.64 17.13
N TYR A 100 8.06 -27.52 17.78
CA TYR A 100 9.01 -27.53 18.91
C TYR A 100 8.52 -28.35 20.10
N ALA A 101 7.22 -28.33 20.42
CA ALA A 101 6.65 -29.16 21.48
C ALA A 101 6.77 -30.66 21.16
N VAL A 102 6.57 -31.06 19.90
CA VAL A 102 6.79 -32.43 19.43
C VAL A 102 8.26 -32.82 19.55
N GLU A 103 9.17 -31.96 19.08
CA GLU A 103 10.61 -32.21 19.16
C GLU A 103 11.11 -32.31 20.62
N ASP A 104 10.57 -31.51 21.54
CA ASP A 104 10.90 -31.57 22.98
C ASP A 104 10.42 -32.89 23.61
N ALA A 105 9.22 -33.36 23.27
CA ALA A 105 8.72 -34.67 23.70
C ALA A 105 9.61 -35.81 23.15
N MET A 106 9.96 -35.75 21.86
CA MET A 106 10.82 -36.74 21.20
C MET A 106 12.24 -36.77 21.77
N ARG A 107 12.82 -35.60 22.08
CA ARG A 107 14.12 -35.48 22.77
C ARG A 107 14.09 -35.99 24.21
N SER A 108 12.92 -35.95 24.85
CA SER A 108 12.69 -36.48 26.20
C SER A 108 12.43 -37.99 26.23
N GLY A 109 12.58 -38.68 25.10
CA GLY A 109 12.47 -40.13 24.97
C GLY A 109 11.04 -40.64 24.81
N PHE A 110 10.11 -39.81 24.33
CA PHE A 110 8.73 -40.20 24.04
C PHE A 110 8.47 -40.30 22.54
N ASP A 111 7.52 -41.14 22.14
CA ASP A 111 6.95 -41.16 20.80
C ASP A 111 5.67 -40.31 20.77
N VAL A 112 5.45 -39.59 19.67
CA VAL A 112 4.26 -38.76 19.43
C VAL A 112 3.53 -39.31 18.22
N TYR A 113 2.22 -39.53 18.34
CA TYR A 113 1.39 -40.11 17.29
C TYR A 113 0.49 -39.07 16.60
N GLU A 114 -0.20 -39.49 15.53
CA GLU A 114 -1.06 -38.62 14.71
C GLU A 114 -2.22 -37.99 15.49
N ASP A 115 -2.74 -38.67 16.51
CA ASP A 115 -3.77 -38.16 17.40
C ASP A 115 -3.21 -37.23 18.51
N MET A 116 -1.92 -36.89 18.43
CA MET A 116 -1.16 -36.10 19.40
C MET A 116 -1.08 -36.75 20.79
N SER A 117 -1.34 -38.06 20.88
CA SER A 117 -0.99 -38.85 22.06
C SER A 117 0.53 -39.04 22.13
N VAL A 118 1.01 -39.24 23.34
CA VAL A 118 2.44 -39.38 23.64
C VAL A 118 2.64 -40.65 24.45
N ALA A 119 3.57 -41.51 24.04
CA ALA A 119 3.93 -42.74 24.74
C ALA A 119 5.41 -42.77 25.13
N ASP A 120 5.71 -43.36 26.28
CA ASP A 120 7.09 -43.58 26.71
C ASP A 120 7.74 -44.71 25.89
N ARG A 121 8.96 -44.48 25.40
CA ARG A 121 9.76 -45.53 24.75
C ARG A 121 10.37 -46.50 25.75
N SER A 122 10.48 -46.11 27.02
CA SER A 122 11.05 -46.94 28.07
C SER A 122 10.08 -48.04 28.52
N THR A 123 10.57 -49.28 28.57
CA THR A 123 9.78 -50.45 29.00
C THR A 123 10.15 -50.96 30.40
N GLY A 124 11.06 -50.29 31.11
CA GLY A 124 11.59 -50.71 32.42
C GLY A 124 11.32 -49.74 33.57
N GLY A 125 11.85 -50.07 34.75
CA GLY A 125 11.80 -49.21 35.95
C GLY A 125 10.75 -49.61 36.99
N SER A 126 10.86 -48.98 38.16
CA SER A 126 9.92 -49.19 39.27
C SER A 126 8.51 -48.68 38.93
N ALA A 127 7.50 -49.13 39.67
CA ALA A 127 6.13 -48.64 39.49
C ALA A 127 6.04 -47.11 39.64
N ALA A 128 6.80 -46.53 40.58
CA ALA A 128 6.86 -45.08 40.78
C ALA A 128 7.49 -44.35 39.58
N GLN A 129 8.57 -44.90 39.00
CA GLN A 129 9.21 -44.33 37.80
C GLN A 129 8.27 -44.37 36.59
N ARG A 130 7.57 -45.49 36.38
CA ARG A 130 6.58 -45.63 35.29
C ARG A 130 5.41 -44.65 35.47
N ALA A 131 4.92 -44.47 36.69
CA ALA A 131 3.87 -43.49 36.97
C ALA A 131 4.34 -42.04 36.68
N ALA A 132 5.57 -41.69 37.06
CA ALA A 132 6.13 -40.37 36.78
C ALA A 132 6.29 -40.11 35.27
N ARG A 133 6.77 -41.11 34.52
CA ARG A 133 6.89 -41.02 33.05
C ARG A 133 5.54 -40.92 32.36
N GLN A 134 4.53 -41.65 32.84
CA GLN A 134 3.16 -41.54 32.34
C GLN A 134 2.59 -40.13 32.55
N ALA A 135 2.81 -39.53 33.71
CA ALA A 135 2.40 -38.15 33.98
C ALA A 135 3.11 -37.15 33.06
N GLN A 136 4.41 -37.36 32.80
CA GLN A 136 5.18 -36.54 31.86
C GLN A 136 4.67 -36.67 30.41
N ALA A 137 4.36 -37.88 29.95
CA ALA A 137 3.77 -38.12 28.64
C ALA A 137 2.42 -37.40 28.50
N GLN A 138 1.56 -37.48 29.51
CA GLN A 138 0.27 -36.77 29.54
C GLN A 138 0.45 -35.25 29.49
N ALA A 139 1.46 -34.71 30.17
CA ALA A 139 1.79 -33.29 30.12
C ALA A 139 2.22 -32.85 28.70
N PHE A 140 3.10 -33.61 28.04
CA PHE A 140 3.48 -33.33 26.65
C PHE A 140 2.29 -33.43 25.69
N ALA A 141 1.47 -34.48 25.81
CA ALA A 141 0.27 -34.64 24.99
C ALA A 141 -0.74 -33.49 25.20
N GLY A 142 -0.86 -32.99 26.43
CA GLY A 142 -1.66 -31.80 26.75
C GLY A 142 -1.10 -30.54 26.09
N ASP A 143 0.21 -30.32 26.17
CA ASP A 143 0.87 -29.14 25.59
C ASP A 143 0.77 -29.11 24.06
N ILE A 144 1.03 -30.24 23.39
CA ILE A 144 0.93 -30.37 21.93
C ILE A 144 -0.50 -30.09 21.47
N ARG A 145 -1.51 -30.74 22.07
CA ARG A 145 -2.92 -30.54 21.71
C ARG A 145 -3.38 -29.10 21.94
N ARG A 146 -2.95 -28.47 23.04
CA ARG A 146 -3.24 -27.06 23.33
C ARG A 146 -2.69 -26.15 22.23
N ARG A 147 -1.42 -26.31 21.85
CA ARG A 147 -0.79 -25.49 20.79
C ARG A 147 -1.41 -25.73 19.42
N ALA A 148 -1.81 -26.96 19.12
CA ALA A 148 -2.56 -27.29 17.91
C ALA A 148 -3.92 -26.57 17.89
N ALA A 149 -4.65 -26.56 19.02
CA ALA A 149 -5.93 -25.86 19.13
C ALA A 149 -5.76 -24.34 19.00
N GLU A 150 -4.70 -23.77 19.58
CA GLU A 150 -4.34 -22.36 19.40
C GLU A 150 -4.08 -22.01 17.93
N LEU A 151 -3.43 -22.90 17.17
CA LEU A 151 -3.20 -22.70 15.74
C LEU A 151 -4.53 -22.67 14.96
N VAL A 152 -5.44 -23.62 15.20
CA VAL A 152 -6.74 -23.67 14.53
C VAL A 152 -7.59 -22.44 14.88
N ALA A 153 -7.59 -22.02 16.14
CA ALA A 153 -8.29 -20.81 16.57
C ALA A 153 -7.71 -19.54 15.93
N LEU A 154 -6.38 -19.47 15.80
CA LEU A 154 -5.70 -18.36 15.14
C LEU A 154 -6.06 -18.31 13.65
N ASP A 155 -6.14 -19.44 12.96
CA ASP A 155 -6.54 -19.53 11.56
C ASP A 155 -7.94 -18.94 11.33
N GLN A 156 -8.90 -19.30 12.17
CA GLN A 156 -10.25 -18.73 12.15
C GLN A 156 -10.26 -17.22 12.39
N GLN A 157 -9.43 -16.73 13.32
CA GLN A 157 -9.27 -15.29 13.56
C GLN A 157 -8.64 -14.56 12.37
N VAL A 158 -7.65 -15.15 11.72
CA VAL A 158 -7.03 -14.62 10.49
C VAL A 158 -8.08 -14.54 9.38
N ALA A 159 -8.86 -15.61 9.16
CA ALA A 159 -9.94 -15.64 8.17
C ALA A 159 -10.98 -14.54 8.44
N GLY A 160 -11.36 -14.34 9.70
CA GLY A 160 -12.27 -13.25 10.10
C GLY A 160 -11.70 -11.86 9.81
N ARG A 161 -10.43 -11.61 10.16
CA ARG A 161 -9.75 -10.33 9.88
C ARG A 161 -9.63 -10.05 8.38
N VAL A 162 -9.29 -11.06 7.58
CA VAL A 162 -9.22 -10.95 6.11
C VAL A 162 -10.60 -10.65 5.52
N THR A 163 -11.64 -11.36 5.98
CA THR A 163 -13.02 -11.13 5.53
C THR A 163 -13.47 -9.71 5.84
N ALA A 164 -13.19 -9.21 7.05
CA ALA A 164 -13.50 -7.84 7.43
C ALA A 164 -12.72 -6.81 6.59
N ALA A 165 -11.43 -7.05 6.33
CA ALA A 165 -10.60 -6.13 5.56
C ALA A 165 -11.05 -5.99 4.09
N THR A 166 -11.65 -7.04 3.53
CA THR A 166 -12.13 -7.08 2.14
C THR A 166 -13.62 -6.77 1.98
N ALA A 167 -14.33 -6.56 3.08
CA ALA A 167 -15.77 -6.31 3.07
C ALA A 167 -16.13 -5.00 2.34
N GLY A 168 -17.25 -5.01 1.62
CA GLY A 168 -17.79 -3.82 0.95
C GLY A 168 -17.09 -3.43 -0.35
N ILE A 169 -15.92 -4.00 -0.69
CA ILE A 169 -15.21 -3.71 -1.95
C ILE A 169 -16.10 -3.91 -3.18
N ARG A 170 -16.91 -4.98 -3.18
CA ARG A 170 -17.84 -5.30 -4.26
C ARG A 170 -18.95 -4.26 -4.42
N ASP A 171 -19.41 -3.69 -3.32
CA ASP A 171 -20.56 -2.80 -3.27
C ASP A 171 -20.20 -1.35 -3.64
N THR A 172 -18.91 -1.00 -3.63
CA THR A 172 -18.40 0.32 -3.98
C THR A 172 -18.66 0.70 -5.45
N PHE A 173 -18.69 -0.29 -6.35
CA PHE A 173 -18.92 -0.06 -7.77
C PHE A 173 -20.35 -0.43 -8.17
N PRO A 174 -21.02 0.37 -9.01
CA PRO A 174 -22.32 0.01 -9.53
C PRO A 174 -22.23 -1.38 -10.17
N GLN A 175 -23.04 -2.33 -9.70
CA GLN A 175 -23.27 -3.53 -10.48
C GLN A 175 -23.92 -3.07 -11.79
N THR A 176 -23.48 -3.60 -12.94
CA THR A 176 -24.10 -3.31 -14.25
C THR A 176 -25.62 -3.26 -14.12
N PRO A 177 -26.31 -2.24 -14.67
CA PRO A 177 -27.76 -2.19 -14.57
C PRO A 177 -28.34 -3.47 -15.16
N ASP A 178 -29.27 -4.10 -14.44
CA ASP A 178 -30.11 -5.16 -15.00
C ASP A 178 -30.67 -4.68 -16.35
N SER A 179 -30.59 -5.55 -17.35
CA SER A 179 -31.01 -5.32 -18.74
C SER A 179 -32.49 -4.92 -18.91
N ASP A 180 -33.25 -4.80 -17.82
CA ASP A 180 -34.70 -4.57 -17.77
C ASP A 180 -35.10 -3.10 -17.48
N ALA A 181 -34.17 -2.16 -17.35
CA ALA A 181 -34.53 -0.75 -17.27
C ALA A 181 -35.07 -0.25 -18.64
N PRO A 182 -36.25 0.41 -18.71
CA PRO A 182 -36.81 0.88 -19.98
C PRO A 182 -35.86 1.88 -20.63
N GLN A 183 -35.31 1.50 -21.79
CA GLN A 183 -34.41 2.33 -22.57
C GLN A 183 -35.09 3.65 -22.92
N ARG A 184 -34.69 4.73 -22.24
CA ARG A 184 -35.00 6.10 -22.69
C ARG A 184 -34.35 6.26 -24.06
N LYS A 185 -35.15 6.38 -25.12
CA LYS A 185 -34.66 6.61 -26.49
C LYS A 185 -33.66 7.77 -26.48
N PRO A 186 -32.38 7.55 -26.81
CA PRO A 186 -31.40 8.62 -26.83
C PRO A 186 -31.75 9.59 -27.97
N LYS A 187 -31.79 10.90 -27.68
CA LYS A 187 -32.01 11.96 -28.68
C LYS A 187 -30.76 12.26 -29.53
N PHE A 188 -29.68 11.55 -29.27
CA PHE A 188 -28.43 11.60 -30.03
C PHE A 188 -28.08 10.17 -30.42
N GLN A 189 -28.03 9.89 -31.72
CA GLN A 189 -27.58 8.62 -32.26
C GLN A 189 -26.08 8.74 -32.53
N ALA A 190 -25.28 7.93 -31.85
CA ALA A 190 -23.87 7.80 -32.19
C ALA A 190 -23.77 7.34 -33.65
N VAL A 191 -23.00 8.07 -34.46
CA VAL A 191 -22.73 7.68 -35.84
C VAL A 191 -21.76 6.52 -35.78
N ASP A 192 -22.21 5.34 -36.20
CA ASP A 192 -21.37 4.15 -36.30
C ASP A 192 -20.35 4.37 -37.43
N HIS A 193 -19.15 4.82 -37.06
CA HIS A 193 -18.00 4.66 -37.93
C HIS A 193 -17.57 3.18 -37.81
N HIS A 194 -18.04 2.35 -38.75
CA HIS A 194 -17.70 0.92 -38.89
C HIS A 194 -16.21 0.63 -39.17
N THR A 195 -15.34 1.60 -38.91
CA THR A 195 -13.90 1.41 -38.73
C THR A 195 -13.56 1.96 -37.36
N PHE A 196 -13.61 1.07 -36.36
CA PHE A 196 -12.79 1.27 -35.17
C PHE A 196 -11.36 1.47 -35.69
N LYS A 197 -10.89 2.72 -35.71
CA LYS A 197 -9.46 2.96 -35.82
C LYS A 197 -8.92 2.43 -34.50
N GLU A 198 -8.44 1.20 -34.54
CA GLU A 198 -7.46 0.77 -33.56
C GLU A 198 -6.44 1.90 -33.48
N ASP A 199 -6.25 2.45 -32.28
CA ASP A 199 -5.10 3.28 -32.04
C ASP A 199 -3.88 2.53 -32.61
N PRO A 200 -2.99 3.22 -33.34
CA PRO A 200 -1.73 2.60 -33.69
C PRO A 200 -1.15 2.00 -32.39
N PRO A 201 -0.65 0.75 -32.42
CA PRO A 201 -0.10 0.09 -31.23
C PRO A 201 0.83 1.07 -30.52
N PRO A 202 0.79 1.17 -29.18
CA PRO A 202 1.42 2.25 -28.43
C PRO A 202 2.88 2.37 -28.85
N ASN A 203 3.12 3.32 -29.74
CA ASN A 203 4.44 3.70 -30.19
C ASN A 203 4.74 4.98 -29.44
N GLY A 204 5.40 4.86 -28.28
CA GLY A 204 5.90 6.02 -27.57
C GLY A 204 6.26 5.71 -26.12
N SER A 205 7.52 5.90 -25.80
CA SER A 205 8.11 5.88 -24.45
C SER A 205 7.24 6.53 -23.36
N TYR A 206 7.33 6.00 -22.13
CA TYR A 206 6.87 6.65 -20.89
C TYR A 206 7.09 8.18 -20.95
N PRO A 207 6.10 9.02 -20.59
CA PRO A 207 6.15 10.47 -20.80
C PRO A 207 7.10 11.16 -19.80
N VAL A 208 8.39 10.82 -19.88
CA VAL A 208 9.47 11.51 -19.20
C VAL A 208 9.43 12.97 -19.65
N ASN A 209 9.59 13.90 -18.71
CA ASN A 209 9.57 15.36 -18.88
C ASN A 209 8.20 16.06 -18.87
N GLU A 210 7.06 15.38 -18.81
CA GLU A 210 5.76 16.07 -18.66
C GLU A 210 5.70 16.86 -17.33
N VAL A 211 5.21 18.10 -17.34
CA VAL A 211 5.09 18.93 -16.12
C VAL A 211 3.89 18.47 -15.28
N VAL A 212 4.17 18.03 -14.05
CA VAL A 212 3.17 17.57 -13.06
C VAL A 212 2.68 18.73 -12.19
N ALA A 213 3.60 19.61 -11.80
CA ALA A 213 3.29 20.79 -11.02
C ALA A 213 4.37 21.85 -11.24
N GLU A 214 4.02 23.09 -10.94
CA GLU A 214 4.93 24.22 -10.94
C GLU A 214 4.59 25.12 -9.76
N ALA A 215 5.59 25.81 -9.24
CA ALA A 215 5.48 26.76 -8.16
C ALA A 215 6.61 27.78 -8.27
N THR A 216 6.38 28.98 -7.75
CA THR A 216 7.41 30.01 -7.64
C THR A 216 7.76 30.16 -6.17
N ASP A 217 9.05 30.12 -5.86
CA ASP A 217 9.54 30.30 -4.49
C ASP A 217 9.54 31.78 -4.05
N LEU A 218 9.90 32.05 -2.79
CA LEU A 218 9.91 33.40 -2.24
C LEU A 218 11.02 34.30 -2.82
N ASP A 219 12.02 33.72 -3.48
CA ASP A 219 13.11 34.46 -4.15
C ASP A 219 12.78 34.71 -5.64
N GLY A 220 11.61 34.24 -6.11
CA GLY A 220 11.11 34.43 -7.46
C GLY A 220 11.56 33.36 -8.47
N ASN A 221 12.19 32.26 -8.03
CA ASN A 221 12.58 31.17 -8.91
C ASN A 221 11.35 30.35 -9.31
N HIS A 222 11.15 30.16 -10.62
CA HIS A 222 10.12 29.25 -11.14
C HIS A 222 10.64 27.81 -11.09
N VAL A 223 10.00 26.97 -10.27
CA VAL A 223 10.37 25.57 -10.07
C VAL A 223 9.31 24.68 -10.70
N VAL A 224 9.77 23.72 -11.50
CA VAL A 224 8.89 22.73 -12.14
C VAL A 224 9.14 21.35 -11.58
N LEU A 225 8.07 20.61 -11.29
CA LEU A 225 8.08 19.20 -10.98
C LEU A 225 7.63 18.43 -12.23
N ARG A 226 8.54 17.67 -12.85
CA ARG A 226 8.23 16.86 -14.03
C ARG A 226 8.08 15.38 -13.69
N ARG A 227 7.39 14.66 -14.58
CA ARG A 227 7.52 13.21 -14.75
C ARG A 227 8.97 12.89 -15.07
N GLY A 228 9.51 11.91 -14.39
CA GLY A 228 10.90 11.50 -14.52
C GLY A 228 10.95 10.00 -14.69
N TYR A 229 11.73 9.32 -13.86
CA TYR A 229 11.67 7.87 -13.71
C TYR A 229 12.29 7.48 -12.38
N TYR A 230 12.05 6.23 -11.97
CA TYR A 230 12.83 5.60 -10.92
C TYR A 230 13.11 4.15 -11.27
N ASN A 231 14.38 3.78 -11.27
CA ASN A 231 14.81 2.40 -11.40
C ASN A 231 15.21 1.90 -10.01
N ALA A 232 14.45 0.96 -9.44
CA ALA A 232 14.68 0.43 -8.10
C ALA A 232 15.97 -0.39 -7.99
N GLU A 233 16.36 -1.10 -9.06
CA GLU A 233 17.58 -1.93 -9.09
C GLU A 233 18.84 -1.05 -9.09
N LYS A 234 18.87 -0.03 -9.96
CA LYS A 234 20.01 0.88 -10.11
C LYS A 234 19.99 2.03 -9.09
N ARG A 235 18.85 2.26 -8.43
CA ARG A 235 18.59 3.39 -7.51
C ARG A 235 18.77 4.76 -8.14
N GLU A 236 18.58 4.81 -9.45
CA GLU A 236 18.69 6.02 -10.26
C GLU A 236 17.31 6.52 -10.64
N GLY A 237 17.21 7.82 -10.87
CA GLY A 237 15.95 8.44 -11.19
C GLY A 237 15.92 9.89 -10.79
N TRP A 238 14.85 10.55 -11.20
CA TRP A 238 14.58 11.94 -10.90
C TRP A 238 13.08 12.27 -11.01
N GLY A 239 12.69 13.47 -10.64
CA GLY A 239 11.34 13.98 -10.83
C GLY A 239 10.32 13.35 -9.87
N TRP A 240 9.05 13.52 -10.25
CA TRP A 240 7.90 13.01 -9.51
C TRP A 240 8.00 11.51 -9.25
N ASP A 241 8.43 10.74 -10.25
CA ASP A 241 8.45 9.28 -10.16
C ASP A 241 9.46 8.76 -9.14
N LYS A 242 10.57 9.47 -8.94
CA LYS A 242 11.47 9.16 -7.83
C LYS A 242 10.87 9.53 -6.48
N ALA A 243 10.23 10.68 -6.35
CA ALA A 243 9.57 11.07 -5.11
C ALA A 243 8.44 10.07 -4.73
N TYR A 244 7.68 9.62 -5.73
CA TYR A 244 6.60 8.65 -5.56
C TYR A 244 7.13 7.25 -5.22
N TRP A 245 7.92 6.64 -6.11
CA TRP A 245 8.32 5.23 -5.96
C TRP A 245 9.38 4.99 -4.90
N ARG A 246 10.32 5.92 -4.74
CA ARG A 246 11.37 5.78 -3.73
C ARG A 246 10.90 6.30 -2.37
N HIS A 247 10.24 7.44 -2.33
CA HIS A 247 10.00 8.16 -1.08
C HIS A 247 8.54 8.17 -0.63
N GLY A 248 7.61 7.58 -1.39
CA GLY A 248 6.21 7.47 -0.98
C GLY A 248 5.47 8.81 -0.96
N VAL A 249 5.92 9.82 -1.72
CA VAL A 249 5.17 11.06 -1.88
C VAL A 249 4.09 10.84 -2.95
N VAL A 250 2.82 10.87 -2.54
CA VAL A 250 1.69 10.57 -3.46
C VAL A 250 0.86 11.80 -3.79
N ASN A 251 1.01 12.90 -3.05
CA ASN A 251 0.29 14.15 -3.29
C ASN A 251 1.21 15.24 -3.89
N PRO A 252 1.08 15.59 -5.19
CA PRO A 252 1.92 16.60 -5.81
C PRO A 252 1.61 18.03 -5.34
N ASN A 253 0.47 18.28 -4.67
CA ASN A 253 0.19 19.59 -4.10
C ASN A 253 1.11 19.92 -2.92
N VAL A 254 1.67 18.90 -2.26
CA VAL A 254 2.71 19.08 -1.25
C VAL A 254 3.88 19.85 -1.85
N PHE A 255 4.28 19.55 -3.08
CA PHE A 255 5.36 20.29 -3.75
C PHE A 255 5.01 21.78 -3.91
N LYS A 256 3.80 22.10 -4.36
CA LYS A 256 3.41 23.50 -4.61
C LYS A 256 3.48 24.33 -3.33
N ASP A 257 2.89 23.81 -2.26
CA ASP A 257 2.86 24.50 -0.98
C ASP A 257 4.28 24.70 -0.40
N LEU A 258 5.09 23.63 -0.40
CA LEU A 258 6.44 23.68 0.14
C LEU A 258 7.32 24.69 -0.61
N ILE A 259 7.24 24.73 -1.95
CA ILE A 259 8.04 25.66 -2.74
C ILE A 259 7.54 27.10 -2.57
N SER A 260 6.23 27.34 -2.65
CA SER A 260 5.68 28.70 -2.60
C SER A 260 5.91 29.44 -1.30
N HIS A 261 6.23 28.73 -0.21
CA HIS A 261 6.50 29.30 1.10
C HIS A 261 7.96 29.16 1.56
N SER A 262 8.89 28.79 0.68
CA SER A 262 10.28 28.58 1.05
C SER A 262 11.28 29.41 0.24
N ARG A 263 12.51 29.49 0.76
CA ARG A 263 13.68 30.05 0.08
C ARG A 263 14.70 28.93 -0.13
N PRO A 264 15.35 28.86 -1.30
CA PRO A 264 16.35 27.85 -1.57
C PRO A 264 17.69 28.19 -0.92
N GLU A 265 18.45 27.15 -0.65
CA GLU A 265 19.89 27.22 -0.49
C GLU A 265 20.55 26.89 -1.83
N HIS A 266 21.39 27.81 -2.32
CA HIS A 266 22.15 27.62 -3.55
C HIS A 266 23.33 26.69 -3.30
N GLN A 267 23.39 25.60 -4.05
CA GLN A 267 24.49 24.64 -3.95
C GLN A 267 25.62 24.96 -4.95
N PRO A 268 26.88 24.60 -4.63
CA PRO A 268 28.02 24.86 -5.52
C PRO A 268 27.92 24.21 -6.90
N ASP A 269 27.11 23.15 -7.04
CA ASP A 269 26.87 22.44 -8.30
C ASP A 269 25.77 23.08 -9.18
N GLY A 270 25.21 24.20 -8.71
CA GLY A 270 24.15 24.95 -9.38
C GLY A 270 22.74 24.42 -9.12
N THR A 271 22.56 23.43 -8.24
CA THR A 271 21.23 23.01 -7.78
C THR A 271 20.71 23.90 -6.66
N LEU A 272 19.38 23.89 -6.47
CA LEU A 272 18.70 24.53 -5.35
C LEU A 272 18.25 23.45 -4.37
N ARG A 273 18.51 23.66 -3.08
CA ARG A 273 18.03 22.81 -1.99
C ARG A 273 17.01 23.56 -1.14
N TYR A 274 15.85 22.98 -0.97
CA TYR A 274 14.81 23.48 -0.06
C TYR A 274 14.70 22.49 1.10
N ASP A 275 14.87 22.97 2.32
CA ASP A 275 14.61 22.21 3.54
C ASP A 275 13.48 22.92 4.30
N VAL A 276 12.28 22.36 4.23
CA VAL A 276 11.05 23.02 4.70
C VAL A 276 10.48 22.23 5.86
N LEU A 277 10.40 22.85 7.03
CA LEU A 277 9.78 22.27 8.21
C LEU A 277 8.26 22.35 8.06
N ILE A 278 7.58 21.21 8.08
CA ILE A 278 6.12 21.13 8.10
C ILE A 278 5.64 20.57 9.43
N ASN A 279 4.55 21.16 9.92
CA ASN A 279 3.87 20.72 11.13
C ASN A 279 2.56 20.03 10.76
N ARG A 280 2.23 18.95 11.46
CA ARG A 280 0.92 18.35 11.37
C ARG A 280 -0.04 19.20 12.20
N VAL A 281 -1.14 19.60 11.57
CA VAL A 281 -2.18 20.39 12.22
C VAL A 281 -3.51 19.63 12.21
N HIS A 282 -4.22 19.69 13.31
CA HIS A 282 -5.61 19.27 13.40
C HIS A 282 -6.51 20.50 13.28
N CYS A 283 -7.12 20.67 12.11
CA CYS A 283 -8.08 21.73 11.86
C CYS A 283 -9.51 21.24 12.14
N ALA A 284 -10.20 21.91 13.06
CA ALA A 284 -11.63 21.74 13.29
C ALA A 284 -12.38 23.00 12.84
N SER A 285 -13.61 22.83 12.37
CA SER A 285 -14.49 23.96 12.06
C SER A 285 -14.84 24.69 13.36
N GLY A 286 -14.35 25.92 13.52
CA GLY A 286 -14.68 26.76 14.66
C GLY A 286 -16.09 27.38 14.54
N PRO A 287 -16.59 28.01 15.62
CA PRO A 287 -17.81 28.81 15.54
C PRO A 287 -17.61 29.92 14.49
N LEU A 288 -18.59 30.11 13.60
CA LEU A 288 -18.59 31.03 12.45
C LEU A 288 -17.81 30.55 11.19
N GLY A 289 -17.37 29.29 11.12
CA GLY A 289 -16.75 28.74 9.90
C GLY A 289 -15.26 29.09 9.72
N ILE A 290 -14.64 29.70 10.72
CA ILE A 290 -13.19 29.92 10.77
C ILE A 290 -12.55 28.63 11.26
N ALA A 291 -11.64 28.05 10.48
CA ALA A 291 -10.92 26.86 10.88
C ALA A 291 -10.02 27.17 12.09
N SER A 292 -10.21 26.42 13.18
CA SER A 292 -9.30 26.41 14.33
C SER A 292 -8.34 25.25 14.14
N CYS A 293 -7.09 25.56 13.78
CA CYS A 293 -6.04 24.57 13.61
C CYS A 293 -5.18 24.51 14.87
N GLN A 294 -5.07 23.33 15.45
CA GLN A 294 -4.17 23.04 16.57
C GLN A 294 -2.97 22.26 16.07
N ASP A 295 -1.78 22.72 16.44
CA ASP A 295 -0.54 21.97 16.21
C ASP A 295 -0.59 20.67 17.04
N THR A 296 -0.28 19.54 16.39
CA THR A 296 -0.24 18.25 17.09
C THR A 296 1.08 18.01 17.81
N GLY A 297 2.07 18.88 17.61
CA GLY A 297 3.45 18.71 18.05
C GLY A 297 4.26 17.75 17.16
N GLU A 298 3.64 17.16 16.14
CA GLU A 298 4.31 16.31 15.16
C GLU A 298 4.80 17.17 13.99
N SER A 299 6.10 17.15 13.74
CA SER A 299 6.71 17.88 12.62
C SER A 299 7.75 17.04 11.90
N LEU A 300 8.05 17.40 10.66
CA LEU A 300 9.19 16.86 9.90
C LEU A 300 9.71 17.88 8.89
N THR A 301 10.95 17.71 8.45
CA THR A 301 11.54 18.55 7.40
C THR A 301 11.47 17.82 6.07
N MET A 302 10.83 18.43 5.07
CA MET A 302 10.87 17.97 3.68
C MET A 302 12.06 18.59 2.95
N ARG A 303 12.87 17.75 2.33
CA ARG A 303 13.95 18.15 1.43
C ARG A 303 13.52 18.04 -0.01
N ILE A 304 13.67 19.12 -0.77
CA ILE A 304 13.49 19.17 -2.22
C ILE A 304 14.80 19.61 -2.86
N VAL A 305 15.27 18.85 -3.84
CA VAL A 305 16.47 19.20 -4.62
C VAL A 305 16.03 19.47 -6.05
N VAL A 306 16.40 20.63 -6.58
CA VAL A 306 15.94 21.14 -7.87
C VAL A 306 17.16 21.49 -8.73
N ASP A 307 17.10 21.12 -10.00
CA ASP A 307 17.99 21.67 -11.02
C ASP A 307 17.26 22.75 -11.82
N PRO A 308 17.50 24.04 -11.53
CA PRO A 308 16.76 25.15 -12.14
C PRO A 308 17.23 25.47 -13.57
N ARG A 309 18.32 24.83 -14.05
CA ARG A 309 18.93 25.16 -15.34
C ARG A 309 18.02 24.73 -16.50
N SER A 310 17.77 25.66 -17.41
CA SER A 310 17.11 25.41 -18.70
C SER A 310 18.11 25.02 -19.80
N GLY A 311 17.61 24.51 -20.92
CA GLY A 311 18.41 24.20 -22.12
C GLY A 311 19.21 22.91 -22.05
N ARG A 312 18.85 21.97 -21.16
CA ARG A 312 19.59 20.72 -21.02
C ARG A 312 19.22 19.72 -22.11
N ALA A 313 20.23 19.09 -22.71
CA ALA A 313 20.05 18.14 -23.80
C ALA A 313 19.27 16.86 -23.41
N ASP A 314 19.14 16.57 -22.11
CA ASP A 314 18.36 15.44 -21.59
C ASP A 314 16.89 15.79 -21.30
N VAL A 315 16.48 17.03 -21.59
CA VAL A 315 15.09 17.48 -21.49
C VAL A 315 14.60 17.81 -22.90
N SER A 316 13.61 17.05 -23.38
CA SER A 316 13.17 17.06 -24.78
C SER A 316 12.57 18.39 -25.26
N ASP A 317 12.05 19.22 -24.35
CA ASP A 317 11.52 20.55 -24.66
C ASP A 317 12.54 21.68 -24.46
N GLY A 318 13.79 21.35 -24.08
CA GLY A 318 14.83 22.33 -23.76
C GLY A 318 14.53 23.18 -22.52
N GLY A 319 13.50 22.85 -21.73
CA GLY A 319 13.14 23.55 -20.51
C GLY A 319 13.98 23.14 -19.31
N GLN A 320 13.58 23.58 -18.12
CA GLN A 320 14.26 23.17 -16.88
C GLN A 320 14.05 21.69 -16.59
N LYS A 321 15.07 21.00 -16.04
CA LYS A 321 14.88 19.64 -15.50
C LYS A 321 13.95 19.69 -14.28
N GLY A 322 14.10 20.71 -13.44
CA GLY A 322 13.25 20.92 -12.29
C GLY A 322 13.59 19.99 -11.13
N VAL A 323 12.59 19.52 -10.40
CA VAL A 323 12.78 18.69 -9.20
C VAL A 323 13.54 17.39 -9.55
N ILE A 324 14.68 17.19 -8.89
CA ILE A 324 15.45 15.95 -8.93
C ILE A 324 14.85 14.92 -7.97
N THR A 325 14.50 15.33 -6.76
CA THR A 325 13.93 14.44 -5.74
C THR A 325 13.26 15.25 -4.65
N MET A 326 12.28 14.64 -3.97
CA MET A 326 11.57 15.21 -2.83
C MET A 326 11.33 14.10 -1.81
N PHE A 327 11.68 14.34 -0.54
CA PHE A 327 11.60 13.33 0.54
C PHE A 327 11.72 13.97 1.94
N PRO A 328 11.22 13.31 3.00
CA PRO A 328 11.42 13.79 4.37
C PRO A 328 12.81 13.46 4.91
N LEU A 329 13.37 14.31 5.76
CA LEU A 329 14.61 14.02 6.47
C LEU A 329 14.40 13.05 7.65
N PRO A 330 15.40 12.22 7.98
CA PRO A 330 15.36 11.36 9.16
C PRO A 330 15.10 12.14 10.46
N GLY A 331 14.43 11.50 11.42
CA GLY A 331 14.11 12.10 12.72
C GLY A 331 12.78 12.87 12.77
N GLY A 332 12.11 13.04 11.63
CA GLY A 332 10.76 13.62 11.58
C GLY A 332 9.64 12.66 12.02
N SER A 333 8.50 13.22 12.42
CA SER A 333 7.36 12.48 12.97
C SER A 333 6.72 11.54 11.94
N GLY A 334 6.81 10.23 12.18
CA GLY A 334 6.30 9.20 11.28
C GLY A 334 7.21 8.89 10.08
N VAL A 335 8.38 9.52 9.98
CA VAL A 335 9.35 9.24 8.91
C VAL A 335 9.99 7.89 9.18
N VAL A 336 9.91 6.99 8.20
CA VAL A 336 10.59 5.68 8.27
C VAL A 336 11.88 5.76 7.47
N GLU A 337 13.02 5.66 8.16
CA GLU A 337 14.30 5.49 7.49
C GLU A 337 14.51 4.02 7.12
N ILE A 338 14.49 3.72 5.84
CA ILE A 338 14.70 2.36 5.33
C ILE A 338 16.18 2.00 5.42
N ARG A 339 17.05 2.95 5.04
CA ARG A 339 18.53 2.90 5.10
C ARG A 339 19.09 4.33 5.10
N PRO A 340 20.39 4.53 5.42
CA PRO A 340 21.03 5.84 5.33
C PRO A 340 20.77 6.53 3.98
N GLY A 341 20.14 7.71 4.02
CA GLY A 341 19.80 8.50 2.83
C GLY A 341 18.58 8.00 2.03
N TRP A 342 17.76 7.12 2.62
CA TRP A 342 16.48 6.70 2.07
C TRP A 342 15.39 6.64 3.14
N THR A 343 14.46 7.57 3.04
CA THR A 343 13.29 7.72 3.90
C THR A 343 11.98 7.56 3.14
N LEU A 344 10.94 7.11 3.86
CA LEU A 344 9.55 7.08 3.39
C LEU A 344 8.73 8.20 4.04
N THR A 345 7.85 8.78 3.22
CA THR A 345 6.94 9.85 3.59
C THR A 345 5.76 9.30 4.39
N PRO A 346 5.49 9.82 5.60
CA PRO A 346 4.35 9.38 6.38
C PRO A 346 3.02 9.76 5.70
N PRO A 347 1.96 8.96 5.86
CA PRO A 347 0.67 9.21 5.21
C PRO A 347 0.07 10.60 5.49
N TRP A 348 0.31 11.17 6.68
CA TRP A 348 -0.26 12.46 7.06
C TRP A 348 0.24 13.64 6.20
N VAL A 349 1.44 13.55 5.64
CA VAL A 349 2.00 14.54 4.70
C VAL A 349 1.29 14.48 3.36
N ASN A 350 0.84 13.31 2.95
CA ASN A 350 0.14 13.12 1.69
C ASN A 350 -1.35 13.48 1.80
N ASN A 351 -1.95 13.30 2.97
CA ASN A 351 -3.40 13.43 3.19
C ASN A 351 -3.85 14.85 3.57
N ASN A 352 -2.93 15.73 3.96
CA ASN A 352 -3.23 17.10 4.34
C ASN A 352 -2.37 18.04 3.51
N VAL A 353 -2.89 19.22 3.16
CA VAL A 353 -2.03 20.32 2.71
C VAL A 353 -1.22 20.72 3.95
N PRO A 354 0.10 20.51 3.98
CA PRO A 354 0.89 20.99 5.11
C PRO A 354 0.69 22.51 5.20
N ILE A 355 0.35 23.02 6.38
CA ILE A 355 0.30 24.45 6.61
C ILE A 355 1.70 24.84 7.10
N ASN A 356 2.42 25.62 6.31
CA ASN A 356 3.68 26.24 6.71
C ASN A 356 3.45 27.49 7.55
#